data_AF-X1F9U4-F1
#
_entry.id   AF-X1F9U4-F1
#
_cell.length_a   1.000
_cell.length_b   1.000
_cell.length_c   1.000
_cell.angle_alpha   90.00
_cell.angle_beta   90.00
_cell.angle_gamma   90.00
#
_symmetry.space_group_name_H-M   'P 1'
#
loop_
_entity.id
_entity.type
_entity.pdbx_description
1 polymer ?
#
loop_
_entity_poly.entity_id
_entity_poly.type
_entity_poly.pdbx_seq_one_letter_code
_entity_poly.pdbx_strand_id
1 'polypeptide(L)'
;MKNVKRYAFSTVLDTSYEDAISAVTDALREEGFGVLTEIDVKGTLKKKLDKDFRKYVILGACNPPYAYRSLEADTLITYPFFRYHPRFR
;
A
#
# COMPACT_ATOMS: atom_id res chain seq x y z
N MET A 1 27.78 -7.77 -6.14
CA MET A 1 26.53 -7.12 -5.66
C MET A 1 25.62 -8.22 -5.12
N LYS A 2 25.19 -8.08 -3.86
CA LYS A 2 24.61 -9.17 -3.06
C LYS A 2 23.24 -9.60 -3.59
N ASN A 3 22.98 -10.91 -3.59
CA ASN A 3 21.69 -11.56 -3.85
C ASN A 3 20.55 -10.85 -3.10
N VAL A 4 19.74 -10.05 -3.81
CA VAL A 4 18.52 -9.45 -3.27
C VAL A 4 17.38 -10.42 -3.54
N LYS A 5 16.92 -11.16 -2.52
CA LYS A 5 15.63 -11.85 -2.60
C LYS A 5 14.55 -10.80 -2.90
N ARG A 6 13.81 -10.99 -3.99
CA ARG A 6 12.62 -10.17 -4.29
C ARG A 6 11.50 -10.61 -3.34
N TYR A 7 11.19 -9.75 -2.37
CA TYR A 7 10.05 -9.93 -1.46
C TYR A 7 8.72 -9.39 -2.05
N ALA A 8 8.75 -8.83 -3.26
CA ALA A 8 7.61 -8.18 -3.88
C ALA A 8 7.62 -8.37 -5.40
N PHE A 9 6.44 -8.23 -6.00
CA PHE A 9 6.26 -8.07 -7.43
C PHE A 9 6.46 -6.59 -7.81
N SER A 10 7.07 -6.35 -8.97
CA SER A 10 7.32 -5.00 -9.46
C SER A 10 7.28 -4.97 -10.97
N THR A 11 6.70 -3.91 -11.54
CA THR A 11 6.78 -3.59 -12.96
C THR A 11 7.07 -2.10 -13.14
N VAL A 12 7.49 -1.70 -14.33
CA VAL A 12 7.73 -0.29 -14.70
C VAL A 12 6.75 0.08 -15.81
N LEU A 13 6.13 1.24 -15.68
CA LEU A 13 5.21 1.79 -16.68
C LEU A 13 5.90 2.95 -17.39
N ASP A 14 5.79 2.99 -18.72
CA ASP A 14 6.30 4.09 -19.55
C ASP A 14 5.23 5.17 -19.69
N THR A 15 4.95 5.87 -18.58
CA THR A 15 3.94 6.93 -18.52
C THR A 15 4.29 7.94 -17.42
N SER A 16 3.54 9.03 -17.32
CA SER A 16 3.74 10.03 -16.27
C SER A 16 3.39 9.46 -14.88
N TYR A 17 3.90 10.09 -13.82
CA TYR A 17 3.63 9.63 -12.46
C TYR A 17 2.12 9.69 -12.13
N GLU A 18 1.48 10.77 -12.56
CA GLU A 18 0.05 11.02 -12.36
C GLU A 18 -0.80 10.01 -13.14
N ASP A 19 -0.44 9.72 -14.39
CA ASP A 19 -1.13 8.73 -15.22
C ASP A 19 -0.92 7.31 -14.69
N ALA A 20 0.27 7.00 -14.17
CA ALA A 20 0.56 5.72 -13.55
C ALA A 20 -0.35 5.45 -12.34
N ILE A 21 -0.62 6.47 -11.51
CA ILE A 21 -1.53 6.34 -10.37
C ILE A 21 -2.96 6.04 -10.85
N SER A 22 -3.45 6.77 -11.86
CA SER A 22 -4.78 6.51 -12.44
C SER A 22 -4.86 5.10 -13.01
N ALA A 23 -3.91 4.72 -13.87
CA ALA A 23 -3.90 3.41 -14.52
C ALA A 23 -3.84 2.25 -13.51
N VAL A 24 -3.04 2.36 -12.45
CA VAL A 24 -3.00 1.35 -11.38
C VAL A 24 -4.31 1.31 -10.59
N THR A 25 -4.91 2.46 -10.28
CA THR A 25 -6.18 2.55 -9.57
C THR A 25 -7.33 1.94 -10.38
N ASP A 26 -7.34 2.20 -11.69
CA ASP A 26 -8.32 1.64 -12.61
C ASP A 26 -8.15 0.12 -12.77
N ALA A 27 -6.92 -0.36 -12.94
CA ALA A 27 -6.64 -1.80 -13.02
C ALA A 27 -7.02 -2.53 -11.72
N LEU A 28 -6.76 -1.94 -10.55
CA LEU A 28 -7.21 -2.50 -9.27
C LEU A 28 -8.73 -2.62 -9.23
N ARG A 29 -9.44 -1.58 -9.68
CA ARG A 29 -10.91 -1.54 -9.71
C ARG A 29 -11.50 -2.58 -10.65
N GLU A 30 -10.90 -2.80 -11.83
CA GLU A 30 -11.30 -3.84 -12.79
C GLU A 30 -11.19 -5.25 -12.17
N GLU A 31 -10.17 -5.48 -11.34
CA GLU A 31 -9.98 -6.74 -10.59
C GLU A 31 -10.79 -6.80 -9.28
N GLY A 32 -11.69 -5.83 -9.05
CA GLY A 32 -12.57 -5.79 -7.87
C GLY A 32 -11.90 -5.33 -6.57
N PHE A 33 -10.71 -4.71 -6.65
CA PHE A 33 -10.07 -4.04 -5.53
C PHE A 33 -10.45 -2.56 -5.49
N GLY A 34 -10.86 -2.08 -4.31
CA GLY A 34 -11.01 -0.65 -4.03
C GLY A 34 -9.78 -0.08 -3.35
N VAL A 35 -9.34 1.11 -3.76
CA VAL A 35 -8.31 1.88 -3.04
C VAL A 35 -8.96 2.52 -1.80
N LEU A 36 -8.51 2.11 -0.62
CA LEU A 36 -9.01 2.58 0.68
C LEU A 36 -8.18 3.73 1.23
N THR A 37 -6.88 3.74 0.95
CA THR A 37 -5.95 4.74 1.46
C THR A 37 -4.93 5.12 0.41
N GLU A 38 -4.57 6.40 0.43
CA GLU A 38 -3.49 6.97 -0.35
C GLU A 38 -2.57 7.74 0.59
N ILE A 39 -1.27 7.45 0.53
CA ILE A 39 -0.27 8.09 1.39
C ILE A 39 0.78 8.77 0.51
N ASP A 40 0.78 10.11 0.53
CA ASP A 40 1.89 10.91 -0.03
C ASP A 40 3.10 10.82 0.90
N VAL A 41 4.03 9.93 0.55
CA VAL A 41 5.26 9.71 1.34
C VAL A 41 6.17 10.92 1.23
N LYS A 42 6.25 11.57 0.06
CA LYS A 42 7.08 12.76 -0.12
C LYS A 42 6.62 13.87 0.80
N GLY A 43 5.33 14.21 0.75
CA GLY A 43 4.74 15.23 1.61
C GLY A 43 4.87 14.90 3.09
N THR A 44 4.66 13.63 3.45
CA THR A 44 4.79 13.17 4.84
C THR A 44 6.21 13.32 5.38
N LEU A 45 7.22 12.87 4.64
CA LEU A 45 8.63 12.96 5.05
C LEU A 45 9.09 14.41 5.15
N LYS A 46 8.66 15.28 4.21
CA LYS A 46 8.95 16.71 4.30
C LYS A 46 8.31 17.34 5.53
N LYS A 47 7.02 17.08 5.78
CA LYS A 47 6.30 17.65 6.93
C LYS A 47 6.84 17.18 8.29
N LYS A 48 7.23 15.91 8.41
CA LYS A 48 7.58 15.30 9.70
C LYS A 48 9.07 15.33 10.02
N LEU A 49 9.92 15.29 8.99
CA LEU A 49 11.37 15.15 9.14
C LEU A 49 12.17 16.23 8.39
N ASP A 50 11.49 17.15 7.69
CA ASP A 50 12.08 18.14 6.78
C ASP A 50 13.06 17.54 5.75
N LYS A 51 12.73 16.34 5.26
CA LYS A 51 13.53 15.66 4.24
C LYS A 51 12.84 15.69 2.89
N ASP A 52 13.58 16.14 1.89
CA ASP A 52 13.17 16.04 0.50
C ASP A 52 13.30 14.60 -0.01
N PHE A 53 12.30 14.18 -0.80
CA PHE A 53 12.20 12.82 -1.32
C PHE A 53 11.60 12.83 -2.72
N ARG A 54 11.86 11.76 -3.49
CA ARG A 54 11.25 11.56 -4.80
C ARG A 54 9.73 11.41 -4.68
N LYS A 55 9.00 11.65 -5.78
CA LYS A 55 7.56 11.34 -5.85
C LYS A 55 7.35 9.85 -5.50
N TYR A 56 6.52 9.60 -4.49
CA TYR A 56 6.29 8.25 -3.98
C TYR A 56 4.96 8.24 -3.23
N VAL A 57 4.03 7.41 -3.71
CA VAL A 57 2.72 7.18 -3.10
C VAL A 57 2.58 5.72 -2.69
N ILE A 58 1.89 5.46 -1.58
CA ILE A 58 1.46 4.12 -1.19
C ILE A 58 -0.06 4.08 -1.32
N LEU A 59 -0.55 3.13 -2.11
CA LEU A 59 -1.97 2.83 -2.25
C LEU A 59 -2.29 1.59 -1.41
N GLY A 60 -3.20 1.73 -0.44
CA GLY A 60 -3.78 0.59 0.27
C GLY A 60 -5.04 0.14 -0.46
N ALA A 61 -5.02 -1.04 -1.06
CA ALA A 61 -6.14 -1.60 -1.82
C ALA A 61 -6.73 -2.83 -1.12
N CYS A 62 -8.04 -3.04 -1.27
CA CYS A 62 -8.76 -4.15 -0.65
C CYS A 62 -9.86 -4.68 -1.57
N ASN A 63 -9.99 -6.00 -1.65
CA ASN A 63 -11.13 -6.68 -2.26
C ASN A 63 -12.03 -7.21 -1.12
N PRO A 64 -13.23 -6.65 -0.90
CA PRO A 64 -14.03 -6.98 0.29
C PRO A 64 -14.41 -8.47 0.42
N PRO A 65 -14.85 -9.17 -0.65
CA PRO A 65 -15.08 -10.61 -0.59
C PRO A 65 -13.87 -11.42 -0.10
N TYR A 66 -12.67 -11.13 -0.59
CA TYR A 66 -11.46 -11.83 -0.16
C TYR A 66 -11.03 -11.44 1.26
N ALA A 67 -11.18 -10.17 1.63
CA ALA A 67 -10.92 -9.70 2.99
C ALA A 67 -11.84 -10.41 4.01
N TYR A 68 -13.12 -10.54 3.69
CA TYR A 68 -14.09 -11.25 4.53
C TYR A 68 -13.70 -12.73 4.70
N ARG A 69 -13.40 -13.44 3.61
CA ARG A 69 -12.94 -14.84 3.67
C ARG A 69 -11.68 -15.01 4.52
N SER A 70 -10.74 -14.06 4.42
CA SER A 70 -9.51 -14.09 5.21
C SER A 70 -9.78 -13.92 6.70
N LEU A 71 -10.72 -13.02 7.05
CA LEU A 71 -11.16 -12.80 8.43
C LEU A 71 -11.88 -14.01 9.02
N GLU A 72 -12.69 -14.72 8.22
CA GLU A 72 -13.33 -15.97 8.63
C GLU A 72 -12.31 -17.08 8.92
N ALA A 73 -11.22 -17.14 8.15
CA ALA A 73 -10.16 -18.12 8.35
C ALA A 73 -9.30 -17.81 9.58
N ASP A 74 -8.85 -16.56 9.73
CA ASP A 74 -8.13 -16.10 10.90
C ASP A 74 -8.29 -14.59 11.08
N THR A 75 -8.94 -14.19 12.17
CA THR A 75 -9.13 -12.77 12.50
C THR A 75 -7.81 -12.03 12.69
N LEU A 76 -6.70 -12.72 13.02
CA LEU A 76 -5.38 -12.11 13.21
C LEU A 76 -4.73 -11.63 11.91
N ILE A 77 -5.19 -12.09 10.74
CA ILE A 77 -4.67 -11.68 9.42
C ILE A 77 -4.78 -10.17 9.19
N THR A 78 -5.79 -9.52 9.77
CA THR A 78 -6.03 -8.08 9.60
C THR A 78 -5.56 -7.24 10.79
N TYR A 79 -4.92 -7.83 11.80
CA TYR A 79 -4.63 -7.10 13.02
C TYR A 79 -3.65 -5.96 12.75
N PRO A 80 -4.08 -4.70 13.00
CA PRO A 80 -3.18 -3.57 12.87
C PRO A 80 -2.10 -3.66 13.94
N PHE A 81 -0.90 -3.24 13.60
CA PHE A 81 0.28 -3.20 14.48
C PHE A 81 -0.01 -2.68 15.89
N PHE A 82 -0.94 -1.74 16.04
CA PHE A 82 -1.34 -1.14 17.32
C PHE A 82 -1.96 -2.11 18.31
N ARG A 83 -2.55 -3.23 17.89
CA ARG A 83 -3.21 -4.17 18.80
C ARG A 83 -2.23 -5.05 19.59
N TYR A 84 -0.98 -5.13 19.17
CA TYR A 84 0.04 -5.96 19.84
C TYR A 84 1.06 -5.18 20.68
N HIS A 85 1.09 -3.86 20.58
CA HIS A 85 2.02 -3.08 21.39
C HIS A 85 1.42 -2.88 22.79
N PRO A 86 2.09 -3.32 23.88
CA PRO A 86 1.58 -3.19 25.26
C PRO A 86 1.38 -1.73 25.72
N ARG A 87 1.76 -0.76 24.89
CA ARG A 87 1.60 0.69 25.13
C ARG A 87 0.26 1.23 24.63
N PHE A 88 -0.45 0.48 23.77
CA PHE A 88 -1.70 0.90 23.14
C PHE A 88 -2.86 -0.05 23.51
N ARG A 89 -2.71 -0.77 24.62
CA ARG A 89 -3.75 -1.61 25.23
C ARG A 89 -4.32 -0.94 26.47
#